data_AF-A0A7Z0HUN4-F1
#
_entry.id   AF-A0A7Z0HUN4-F1
#
_cell.length_a   1.000
_cell.length_b   1.000
_cell.length_c   1.000
_cell.angle_alpha   90.00
_cell.angle_beta   90.00
_cell.angle_gamma   90.00
#
_symmetry.space_group_name_H-M   'P 1'
#
loop_
_entity.id
_entity.type
_entity.pdbx_description
1 polymer ?
#
loop_
_entity_poly.entity_id
_entity_poly.type
_entity_poly.pdbx_seq_one_letter_code
_entity_poly.pdbx_strand_id
1 'polypeptide(L)'
;MSKKEITLSQVVTWFLTIIAVVISAFSGIYQWNQSKRYSDNTNKILINSAKLAEYDLDLMIYKIDNGGDETLDYGQFRFQLDSLQQNFETIEAINPTSLSKNQAMNYQVYRQNLNAVIYKATSYVNALRVNQTETPKDTDKLHVDLGARQNFYQGVGSSLNVIKSDLKVLENNKSLYDQDYKKNSKILEEQK
;
A
#
# COMPACT_ATOMS: atom_id res chain seq x y z
N MET A 1 17.57 -13.07 34.00
CA MET A 1 17.72 -12.49 32.64
C MET A 1 16.51 -11.62 32.37
N SER A 2 16.68 -10.30 32.44
CA SER A 2 15.61 -9.34 32.13
C SER A 2 15.46 -9.24 30.60
N LYS A 3 14.25 -9.49 30.09
CA LYS A 3 13.92 -9.25 28.67
C LYS A 3 13.89 -7.73 28.48
N LYS A 4 14.75 -7.20 27.60
CA LYS A 4 14.66 -5.79 27.17
C LYS A 4 13.31 -5.58 26.49
N GLU A 5 12.45 -4.80 27.12
CA GLU A 5 11.20 -4.33 26.51
C GLU A 5 11.54 -3.29 25.44
N ILE A 6 11.17 -3.58 24.20
CA ILE A 6 11.31 -2.66 23.07
C ILE A 6 10.19 -1.63 23.20
N THR A 7 10.53 -0.36 23.30
CA THR A 7 9.54 0.72 23.43
C THR A 7 9.01 1.14 22.07
N LEU A 8 7.77 1.65 22.02
CA LEU A 8 7.13 2.17 20.80
C LEU A 8 8.01 3.23 20.10
N SER A 9 8.72 4.04 20.88
CA SER A 9 9.71 5.01 20.41
C SER A 9 10.87 4.35 19.65
N GLN A 10 11.35 3.19 20.11
CA GLN A 10 12.41 2.45 19.42
C GLN A 10 11.89 1.90 18.08
N VAL A 11 10.67 1.38 18.01
CA VAL A 11 10.08 0.93 16.74
C VAL A 11 10.01 2.08 15.73
N VAL A 12 9.54 3.26 16.15
CA VAL A 12 9.44 4.46 15.30
C VAL A 12 10.82 4.94 14.81
N THR A 13 11.84 4.94 15.67
CA THR A 13 13.21 5.34 15.28
C THR A 13 13.82 4.37 14.27
N TRP A 14 13.61 3.07 14.43
CA TRP A 14 14.09 2.07 13.49
C TRP A 14 13.37 2.21 12.13
N PHE A 15 12.10 2.61 12.14
CA PHE A 15 11.29 2.88 10.94
C PHE A 15 11.74 4.11 10.14
N LEU A 16 12.04 5.25 10.79
CA LEU A 16 12.56 6.44 10.08
C LEU A 16 13.89 6.17 9.37
N THR A 17 14.68 5.24 9.91
CA THR A 17 15.97 4.84 9.33
C THR A 17 15.77 4.06 8.02
N ILE A 18 14.71 3.25 7.92
CA ILE A 18 14.38 2.48 6.70
C ILE A 18 13.93 3.42 5.57
N ILE A 19 13.12 4.42 5.90
CA ILE A 19 12.67 5.46 4.94
C ILE A 19 13.86 6.29 4.43
N ALA A 20 14.80 6.65 5.31
CA ALA A 20 16.02 7.39 4.94
C ALA A 20 16.98 6.58 4.03
N VAL A 21 17.02 5.26 4.19
CA VAL A 21 17.79 4.35 3.31
C VAL A 21 17.18 4.28 1.90
N VAL A 22 15.84 4.35 1.78
CA VAL A 22 15.16 4.41 0.49
C VAL A 22 15.46 5.72 -0.24
N ILE A 23 15.43 6.87 0.45
CA ILE A 23 15.69 8.19 -0.13
C ILE A 23 17.17 8.34 -0.55
N SER A 24 18.11 7.82 0.24
CA SER A 24 19.55 7.92 -0.04
C SER A 24 20.03 7.04 -1.20
N ALA A 25 19.24 6.04 -1.61
CA ALA A 25 19.53 5.20 -2.78
C ALA A 25 19.25 5.90 -4.13
N PHE A 26 18.57 7.05 -4.14
CA PHE A 26 18.22 7.79 -5.37
C PHE A 26 19.25 8.84 -5.80
N SER A 27 20.28 9.13 -5.00
CA SER A 27 21.36 10.08 -5.35
C SER A 27 22.43 9.46 -6.28
N GLY A 28 22.01 8.82 -7.37
CA GLY A 28 22.90 8.07 -8.26
C GLY A 28 22.45 8.06 -9.72
N ILE A 29 21.93 9.17 -10.22
CA ILE A 29 21.72 9.40 -11.66
C ILE A 29 23.09 9.46 -12.33
N TYR A 30 23.59 8.38 -12.95
CA TYR A 30 24.70 8.50 -13.92
C TYR A 30 24.68 7.47 -15.07
N GLN A 31 24.47 8.03 -16.26
CA GLN A 31 24.85 7.67 -17.65
C GLN A 31 24.84 6.21 -18.17
N TRP A 32 24.00 6.05 -19.21
CA TRP A 32 24.23 5.43 -20.54
C TRP A 32 24.69 3.96 -20.68
N ASN A 33 24.67 3.15 -19.63
CA ASN A 33 24.62 1.67 -19.75
C ASN A 33 23.42 1.06 -18.98
N GLN A 34 22.35 1.86 -18.82
CA GLN A 34 21.37 1.72 -17.75
C GLN A 34 20.13 0.85 -18.04
N SER A 35 19.78 0.48 -19.27
CA SER A 35 18.45 -0.10 -19.53
C SER A 35 18.16 -1.40 -18.76
N LYS A 36 19.13 -2.33 -18.67
CA LYS A 36 19.00 -3.57 -17.87
C LYS A 36 19.06 -3.31 -16.35
N ARG A 37 19.93 -2.43 -15.88
CA ARG A 37 20.05 -2.13 -14.43
C ARG A 37 18.86 -1.33 -13.89
N TYR A 38 18.33 -0.41 -14.68
CA TYR A 38 17.13 0.37 -14.34
C TYR A 38 15.88 -0.53 -14.33
N SER A 39 15.78 -1.43 -15.31
CA SER A 39 14.73 -2.46 -15.41
C SER A 39 14.65 -3.38 -14.18
N ASP A 40 15.77 -3.96 -13.74
CA ASP A 40 15.80 -4.79 -12.52
C ASP A 40 15.50 -3.98 -11.25
N ASN A 41 15.90 -2.70 -11.23
CA ASN A 41 15.60 -1.80 -10.13
C ASN A 41 14.10 -1.47 -10.07
N THR A 42 13.43 -1.28 -11.21
CA THR A 42 11.99 -0.99 -11.24
C THR A 42 11.16 -2.14 -10.68
N ASN A 43 11.39 -3.40 -11.09
CA ASN A 43 10.61 -4.52 -10.53
C ASN A 43 10.82 -4.65 -9.01
N LYS A 44 12.06 -4.42 -8.53
CA LYS A 44 12.35 -4.38 -7.09
C LYS A 44 11.64 -3.23 -6.37
N ILE A 45 11.57 -2.05 -7.00
CA ILE A 45 10.83 -0.91 -6.45
C ILE A 45 9.34 -1.27 -6.31
N LEU A 46 8.73 -1.88 -7.34
CA LEU A 46 7.33 -2.31 -7.27
C LEU A 46 7.10 -3.38 -6.19
N ILE A 47 8.00 -4.37 -6.07
CA ILE A 47 7.94 -5.38 -5.00
C ILE A 47 8.02 -4.73 -3.61
N ASN A 48 8.98 -3.81 -3.42
CA ASN A 48 9.15 -3.12 -2.13
C ASN A 48 7.94 -2.25 -1.81
N SER A 49 7.39 -1.55 -2.81
CA SER A 49 6.17 -0.77 -2.69
C SER A 49 4.99 -1.65 -2.28
N ALA A 50 4.84 -2.84 -2.88
CA ALA A 50 3.79 -3.79 -2.53
C ALA A 50 3.93 -4.31 -1.10
N LYS A 51 5.15 -4.60 -0.64
CA LYS A 51 5.42 -5.00 0.76
C LYS A 51 5.09 -3.92 1.78
N LEU A 52 5.41 -2.66 1.46
CA LEU A 52 5.04 -1.52 2.31
C LEU A 52 3.52 -1.37 2.40
N ALA A 53 2.83 -1.45 1.26
CA ALA A 53 1.37 -1.36 1.23
C ALA A 53 0.70 -2.53 1.96
N GLU A 54 1.21 -3.76 1.81
CA GLU A 54 0.74 -4.93 2.54
C GLU A 54 0.84 -4.71 4.06
N TYR A 55 2.01 -4.26 4.52
CA TYR A 55 2.26 -3.99 5.93
C TYR A 55 1.32 -2.92 6.49
N ASP A 56 1.14 -1.80 5.78
CA ASP A 56 0.27 -0.72 6.23
C ASP A 56 -1.19 -1.20 6.37
N LEU A 57 -1.68 -1.98 5.42
CA LEU A 57 -3.04 -2.54 5.47
C LEU A 57 -3.21 -3.59 6.58
N ASP A 58 -2.24 -4.50 6.74
CA ASP A 58 -2.24 -5.48 7.84
C ASP A 58 -2.22 -4.76 9.21
N LEU A 59 -1.46 -3.66 9.34
CA LEU A 59 -1.42 -2.87 10.57
C LEU A 59 -2.73 -2.13 10.84
N MET A 60 -3.44 -1.65 9.81
CA MET A 60 -4.77 -1.11 10.00
C MET A 60 -5.76 -2.17 10.49
N ILE A 61 -5.73 -3.39 9.92
CA ILE A 61 -6.56 -4.52 10.37
C ILE A 61 -6.25 -4.87 11.82
N TYR A 62 -4.96 -4.98 12.17
CA TYR A 62 -4.52 -5.26 13.53
C TYR A 62 -5.06 -4.23 14.54
N LYS A 63 -5.09 -2.95 14.19
CA LYS A 63 -5.66 -1.90 15.06
C LYS A 63 -7.14 -2.08 15.32
N ILE A 64 -7.91 -2.49 14.31
CA ILE A 64 -9.35 -2.79 14.46
C ILE A 64 -9.55 -4.05 15.31
N ASP A 65 -8.73 -5.08 15.11
CA ASP A 65 -8.83 -6.34 15.85
C ASP A 65 -8.56 -6.15 17.35
N ASN A 66 -7.62 -5.25 17.69
CA ASN A 66 -7.14 -5.05 19.06
C ASN A 66 -7.64 -3.77 19.73
N GLY A 67 -8.35 -2.91 19.01
CA GLY A 67 -8.97 -1.69 19.53
C GLY A 67 -10.43 -1.86 19.90
N GLY A 68 -10.92 -1.07 20.85
CA GLY A 68 -12.34 -0.93 21.20
C GLY A 68 -12.96 0.38 20.69
N ASP A 69 -14.29 0.49 20.80
CA ASP A 69 -15.14 1.61 20.33
C ASP A 69 -14.76 2.99 20.90
N GLU A 70 -13.93 3.05 21.95
CA GLU A 70 -13.54 4.30 22.61
C GLU A 70 -12.02 4.56 22.57
N THR A 71 -11.23 3.58 22.14
CA THR A 71 -9.76 3.63 22.21
C THR A 71 -9.10 4.00 20.89
N LEU A 72 -9.86 3.99 19.80
CA LEU A 72 -9.34 4.29 18.46
C LEU A 72 -9.71 5.70 18.02
N ASP A 73 -8.68 6.42 17.60
CA ASP A 73 -8.78 7.74 16.98
C ASP A 73 -8.32 7.65 15.52
N TYR A 74 -8.88 8.52 14.67
CA TYR A 74 -8.52 8.61 13.26
C TYR A 74 -7.01 8.80 13.05
N GLY A 75 -6.33 9.54 13.93
CA GLY A 75 -4.90 9.82 13.82
C GLY A 75 -4.04 8.54 13.86
N GLN A 76 -4.52 7.49 14.52
CA GLN A 76 -3.84 6.20 14.51
C GLN A 76 -3.84 5.59 13.11
N PHE A 77 -4.86 5.80 12.29
CA PHE A 77 -4.96 5.27 10.92
C PHE A 77 -4.39 6.24 9.88
N ARG A 78 -4.43 7.55 10.15
CA ARG A 78 -3.88 8.58 9.28
C ARG A 78 -2.42 8.30 8.93
N PHE A 79 -1.61 7.84 9.89
CA PHE A 79 -0.22 7.47 9.61
C PHE A 79 -0.08 6.42 8.50
N GLN A 80 -0.90 5.35 8.51
CA GLN A 80 -0.85 4.34 7.44
C GLN A 80 -1.39 4.89 6.12
N LEU A 81 -2.40 5.75 6.15
CA LEU A 81 -2.91 6.40 4.94
C LEU A 81 -1.84 7.30 4.30
N ASP A 82 -1.15 8.10 5.12
CA ASP A 82 -0.04 8.96 4.69
C ASP A 82 1.14 8.13 4.17
N SER A 83 1.46 7.01 4.82
CA SER A 83 2.51 6.06 4.37
C SER A 83 2.16 5.45 3.00
N LEU A 84 0.92 5.01 2.80
CA LEU A 84 0.46 4.51 1.51
C LEU A 84 0.54 5.59 0.41
N GLN A 85 0.19 6.84 0.73
CA GLN A 85 0.28 7.97 -0.20
C GLN A 85 1.74 8.30 -0.56
N GLN A 86 2.65 8.35 0.43
CA GLN A 86 4.08 8.56 0.18
C GLN A 86 4.69 7.42 -0.65
N ASN A 87 4.25 6.19 -0.40
CA ASN A 87 4.63 5.03 -1.21
C ASN A 87 4.15 5.18 -2.66
N PHE A 88 2.92 5.68 -2.87
CA PHE A 88 2.40 5.99 -4.19
C PHE A 88 3.22 7.08 -4.90
N GLU A 89 3.52 8.20 -4.24
CA GLU A 89 4.36 9.27 -4.80
C GLU A 89 5.76 8.76 -5.19
N THR A 90 6.32 7.83 -4.39
CA THR A 90 7.61 7.20 -4.68
C THR A 90 7.56 6.40 -6.00
N ILE A 91 6.48 5.67 -6.26
CA ILE A 91 6.35 4.93 -7.53
C ILE A 91 6.04 5.87 -8.69
N GLU A 92 5.31 6.97 -8.48
CA GLU A 92 5.03 7.95 -9.55
C GLU A 92 6.29 8.61 -10.13
N ALA A 93 7.35 8.70 -9.32
CA ALA A 93 8.64 9.22 -9.74
C ALA A 93 9.39 8.29 -10.74
N ILE A 94 8.91 7.07 -10.98
CA ILE A 94 9.50 6.16 -11.96
C ILE A 94 9.20 6.66 -13.37
N ASN A 95 10.23 6.82 -14.20
CA ASN A 95 10.05 7.18 -15.60
C ASN A 95 9.62 5.93 -16.42
N PRO A 96 8.39 5.86 -16.95
CA PRO A 96 7.93 4.67 -17.67
C PRO A 96 8.56 4.53 -19.06
N THR A 97 9.10 5.62 -19.64
CA THR A 97 9.62 5.64 -21.01
C THR A 97 10.93 4.88 -21.19
N SER A 98 11.64 4.58 -20.09
CA SER A 98 12.88 3.80 -20.08
C SER A 98 12.67 2.32 -19.77
N LEU A 99 11.42 1.88 -19.56
CA LEU A 99 11.08 0.50 -19.19
C LEU A 99 10.83 -0.38 -20.41
N SER A 100 11.08 -1.69 -20.26
CA SER A 100 10.59 -2.66 -21.25
C SER A 100 9.05 -2.67 -21.26
N LYS A 101 8.43 -3.11 -22.37
CA LYS A 101 6.97 -3.13 -22.53
C LYS A 101 6.25 -3.82 -21.36
N ASN A 102 6.75 -4.99 -20.93
CA ASN A 102 6.14 -5.74 -19.83
C ASN A 102 6.27 -5.01 -18.49
N GLN A 103 7.39 -4.32 -18.26
CA GLN A 103 7.61 -3.57 -17.02
C GLN A 103 6.84 -2.25 -16.98
N ALA A 104 6.75 -1.56 -18.12
CA ALA A 104 5.87 -0.40 -18.26
C ALA A 104 4.41 -0.78 -17.95
N MET A 105 3.98 -1.95 -18.43
CA MET A 105 2.64 -2.47 -18.16
C MET A 105 2.44 -2.83 -16.67
N ASN A 106 3.36 -3.58 -16.07
CA ASN A 106 3.31 -3.89 -14.64
C ASN A 106 3.32 -2.62 -13.78
N TYR A 107 4.15 -1.64 -14.12
CA TYR A 107 4.17 -0.33 -13.47
C TYR A 107 2.80 0.36 -13.54
N GLN A 108 2.20 0.43 -14.74
CA GLN A 108 0.90 1.08 -14.93
C GLN A 108 -0.21 0.40 -14.13
N VAL A 109 -0.31 -0.94 -14.21
CA VAL A 109 -1.32 -1.72 -13.48
C VAL A 109 -1.12 -1.58 -11.98
N TYR A 110 0.11 -1.77 -11.48
CA TYR A 110 0.40 -1.65 -10.06
C TYR A 110 0.09 -0.25 -9.52
N ARG A 111 0.48 0.81 -10.25
CA ARG A 111 0.17 2.20 -9.87
C ARG A 111 -1.34 2.40 -9.75
N GLN A 112 -2.12 1.89 -10.72
CA GLN A 112 -3.58 1.97 -10.67
C GLN A 112 -4.17 1.20 -9.49
N ASN A 113 -3.69 -0.02 -9.23
CA ASN A 113 -4.12 -0.86 -8.12
C ASN A 113 -3.81 -0.19 -6.76
N LEU A 114 -2.59 0.34 -6.58
CA LEU A 114 -2.20 1.04 -5.34
C LEU A 114 -3.04 2.30 -5.11
N ASN A 115 -3.31 3.10 -6.15
CA ASN A 115 -4.20 4.26 -6.03
C ASN A 115 -5.62 3.86 -5.60
N ALA A 116 -6.16 2.78 -6.18
CA ALA A 116 -7.48 2.26 -5.80
C ALA A 116 -7.50 1.74 -4.35
N VAL A 117 -6.41 1.11 -3.91
CA VAL A 117 -6.21 0.64 -2.53
C VAL A 117 -6.19 1.83 -1.56
N ILE A 118 -5.45 2.90 -1.86
CA ILE A 118 -5.40 4.13 -1.06
C ILE A 118 -6.78 4.76 -0.94
N TYR A 119 -7.49 4.91 -2.07
CA TYR A 119 -8.83 5.48 -2.09
C TYR A 119 -9.80 4.67 -1.22
N LYS A 120 -9.80 3.34 -1.38
CA LYS A 120 -10.64 2.45 -0.58
C LYS A 120 -10.28 2.53 0.91
N ALA A 121 -9.01 2.35 1.26
CA ALA A 121 -8.57 2.40 2.65
C ALA A 121 -8.96 3.73 3.32
N THR A 122 -8.75 4.85 2.63
CA THR A 122 -9.17 6.18 3.10
C THR A 122 -10.68 6.25 3.31
N SER A 123 -11.48 5.78 2.35
CA SER A 123 -12.94 5.79 2.44
C SER A 123 -13.45 4.93 3.61
N TYR A 124 -12.90 3.72 3.79
CA TYR A 124 -13.32 2.82 4.86
C TYR A 124 -12.86 3.28 6.24
N VAL A 125 -11.68 3.91 6.37
CA VAL A 125 -11.27 4.57 7.62
C VAL A 125 -12.18 5.76 7.93
N ASN A 126 -12.51 6.58 6.92
CA ASN A 126 -13.42 7.71 7.11
C ASN A 126 -14.83 7.26 7.52
N ALA A 127 -15.30 6.12 7.01
CA ALA A 127 -16.60 5.55 7.38
C ALA A 127 -16.66 5.10 8.85
N LEU A 128 -15.51 4.86 9.50
CA LEU A 128 -15.45 4.57 10.94
C LEU A 128 -15.60 5.83 11.80
N ARG A 129 -15.41 7.04 11.25
CA ARG A 129 -15.51 8.27 12.05
C ARG A 129 -16.95 8.47 12.51
N VAL A 130 -17.10 8.85 13.78
CA VAL A 130 -18.42 9.21 14.36
C VAL A 130 -19.02 10.42 13.62
N ASN A 131 -18.18 11.41 13.27
CA ASN A 131 -18.59 12.56 12.47
C ASN A 131 -17.95 12.49 11.08
N GLN A 132 -18.77 12.26 10.05
CA GLN A 132 -18.32 12.13 8.66
C GLN A 132 -18.52 13.40 7.83
N THR A 133 -19.20 14.43 8.37
CA THR A 133 -19.52 15.65 7.62
C THR A 133 -18.41 16.69 7.67
N GLU A 134 -17.50 16.58 8.64
CA GLU A 134 -16.35 17.45 8.81
C GLU A 134 -15.06 16.84 8.26
N THR A 135 -14.06 17.68 7.97
CA THR A 135 -12.70 17.25 7.66
C THR A 135 -12.13 16.38 8.79
N PRO A 136 -11.46 15.25 8.47
CA PRO A 136 -10.83 14.39 9.48
C PRO A 136 -9.85 15.12 10.38
N LYS A 137 -9.99 14.91 11.69
CA LYS A 137 -9.02 15.34 12.72
C LYS A 137 -8.46 14.11 13.39
N ASP A 138 -7.21 14.18 13.84
CA ASP A 138 -6.57 13.03 14.51
C ASP A 138 -7.33 12.52 15.72
N THR A 139 -7.95 13.44 16.44
CA THR A 139 -8.70 13.17 17.66
C THR A 139 -10.10 12.64 17.40
N ASP A 140 -10.53 12.54 16.14
CA ASP A 140 -11.85 12.02 15.81
C ASP A 140 -11.96 10.57 16.26
N LYS A 141 -12.93 10.31 17.15
CA LYS A 141 -13.21 8.97 17.63
C LYS A 141 -13.81 8.12 16.53
N LEU A 142 -13.40 6.86 16.53
CA LEU A 142 -13.86 5.86 15.58
C LEU A 142 -14.89 4.95 16.25
N HIS A 143 -16.01 4.75 15.57
CA HIS A 143 -17.03 3.78 15.91
C HIS A 143 -16.72 2.47 15.20
N VAL A 144 -16.37 1.42 15.95
CA VAL A 144 -15.91 0.12 15.45
C VAL A 144 -16.78 -1.01 16.01
N ASP A 145 -18.11 -0.82 15.98
CA ASP A 145 -19.05 -1.89 16.30
C ASP A 145 -18.91 -3.07 15.30
N LEU A 146 -19.61 -4.17 15.57
CA LEU A 146 -19.51 -5.37 14.74
C LEU A 146 -19.79 -5.09 13.24
N GLY A 147 -20.76 -4.22 12.93
CA GLY A 147 -21.11 -3.87 11.56
C GLY A 147 -20.04 -3.00 10.89
N ALA A 148 -19.54 -2.00 11.62
CA ALA A 148 -18.47 -1.12 11.17
C ALA A 148 -17.16 -1.90 10.91
N ARG A 149 -16.81 -2.84 11.81
CA ARG A 149 -15.67 -3.77 11.62
C ARG A 149 -15.85 -4.61 10.36
N GLN A 150 -17.01 -5.22 10.18
CA GLN A 150 -17.27 -6.06 9.02
C GLN A 150 -17.14 -5.27 7.71
N ASN A 151 -17.69 -4.05 7.68
CA ASN A 151 -17.58 -3.17 6.53
C ASN A 151 -16.11 -2.77 6.25
N PHE A 152 -15.37 -2.44 7.31
CA PHE A 152 -13.94 -2.15 7.23
C PHE A 152 -13.14 -3.34 6.68
N TYR A 153 -13.37 -4.56 7.17
CA TYR A 153 -12.67 -5.76 6.69
C TYR A 153 -13.01 -6.09 5.23
N GLN A 154 -14.25 -5.86 4.80
CA GLN A 154 -14.60 -6.01 3.39
C GLN A 154 -13.79 -5.04 2.53
N GLY A 155 -13.68 -3.78 2.96
CA GLY A 155 -12.91 -2.76 2.28
C GLY A 155 -11.41 -3.01 2.28
N VAL A 156 -10.79 -2.85 3.45
CA VAL A 156 -9.34 -2.94 3.65
C VAL A 156 -8.82 -4.36 3.42
N GLY A 157 -9.57 -5.38 3.80
CA GLY A 157 -9.21 -6.78 3.52
C GLY A 157 -9.25 -7.10 2.01
N SER A 158 -10.20 -6.56 1.24
CA SER A 158 -10.17 -6.70 -0.22
C SER A 158 -8.95 -5.99 -0.84
N SER A 159 -8.61 -4.79 -0.35
CA SER A 159 -7.41 -4.05 -0.77
C SER A 159 -6.13 -4.82 -0.46
N LEU A 160 -6.03 -5.43 0.72
CA LEU A 160 -4.91 -6.26 1.13
C LEU A 160 -4.75 -7.47 0.20
N ASN A 161 -5.85 -8.12 -0.17
CA ASN A 161 -5.82 -9.24 -1.11
C ASN A 161 -5.32 -8.83 -2.49
N VAL A 162 -5.68 -7.63 -2.98
CA VAL A 162 -5.14 -7.08 -4.24
C VAL A 162 -3.63 -6.93 -4.13
N ILE A 163 -3.13 -6.26 -3.08
CA ILE A 163 -1.69 -6.06 -2.89
C ILE A 163 -0.93 -7.38 -2.76
N LYS A 164 -1.45 -8.36 -1.99
CA LYS A 164 -0.85 -9.69 -1.86
C LYS A 164 -0.80 -10.43 -3.21
N SER A 165 -1.83 -10.31 -4.02
CA SER A 165 -1.87 -10.89 -5.37
C SER A 165 -0.83 -10.23 -6.29
N ASP A 166 -0.77 -8.90 -6.28
CA ASP A 166 0.19 -8.13 -7.08
C ASP A 166 1.63 -8.44 -6.69
N LEU A 167 1.92 -8.47 -5.39
CA LEU A 167 3.24 -8.84 -4.85
C LEU A 167 3.66 -10.20 -5.37
N LYS A 168 2.78 -11.21 -5.29
CA LYS A 168 3.08 -12.56 -5.76
C LYS A 168 3.38 -12.58 -7.27
N VAL A 169 2.67 -11.80 -8.08
CA VAL A 169 2.95 -11.72 -9.53
C VAL A 169 4.28 -11.06 -9.81
N LEU A 170 4.58 -9.95 -9.13
CA LEU A 170 5.82 -9.20 -9.29
C LEU A 170 7.05 -10.01 -8.84
N GLU A 171 6.96 -10.72 -7.72
CA GLU A 171 8.03 -11.62 -7.22
C GLU A 171 8.30 -12.78 -8.19
N ASN A 172 7.28 -13.23 -8.91
CA ASN A 172 7.40 -14.26 -9.94
C ASN A 172 7.77 -13.70 -11.33
N ASN A 173 8.07 -12.39 -11.45
CA ASN A 173 8.33 -11.72 -12.74
C ASN A 173 7.23 -11.95 -13.79
N LYS A 174 5.98 -12.07 -13.34
CA LYS A 174 4.81 -12.27 -14.21
C LYS A 174 4.14 -10.93 -14.54
N SER A 175 3.20 -10.98 -15.48
CA SER A 175 2.44 -9.82 -15.96
C SER A 175 1.21 -9.59 -15.08
N LEU A 176 1.14 -8.43 -14.41
CA LEU A 176 -0.03 -8.00 -13.66
C LEU A 176 -1.23 -7.80 -14.58
N TYR A 177 -1.00 -7.31 -15.78
CA TYR A 177 -2.05 -7.15 -16.80
C TYR A 177 -2.71 -8.48 -17.17
N ASP A 178 -1.92 -9.55 -17.33
CA ASP A 178 -2.49 -10.87 -17.65
C ASP A 178 -3.32 -11.44 -16.51
N GLN A 179 -2.97 -11.14 -15.25
CA GLN A 179 -3.75 -11.53 -14.09
C GLN A 179 -5.07 -10.75 -14.01
N ASP A 180 -5.00 -9.42 -14.10
CA ASP A 180 -6.10 -8.54 -13.71
C ASP A 180 -7.04 -8.20 -14.87
N TYR A 181 -6.53 -8.16 -16.11
CA TYR A 181 -7.29 -7.70 -17.26
C TYR A 181 -7.61 -8.82 -18.25
N LYS A 182 -6.66 -9.71 -18.56
CA LYS A 182 -6.89 -10.79 -19.54
C LYS A 182 -7.86 -11.86 -19.04
N LYS A 183 -7.97 -12.04 -17.72
CA LYS A 183 -8.97 -12.92 -17.10
C LYS A 183 -10.39 -12.34 -17.22
N ASN A 184 -10.53 -11.02 -17.07
CA ASN A 184 -11.82 -10.32 -17.16
C ASN A 184 -12.27 -10.13 -18.61
N SER A 185 -11.35 -9.92 -19.56
CA SER A 185 -11.69 -9.85 -20.99
C SER A 185 -12.25 -11.18 -21.51
N LYS A 186 -11.73 -12.33 -21.06
CA LYS A 186 -12.31 -13.63 -21.39
C LYS A 186 -13.74 -13.81 -20.87
N ILE A 187 -14.01 -13.39 -19.63
CA ILE A 187 -15.36 -13.44 -19.06
C ILE A 187 -16.34 -12.57 -19.85
N LEU A 188 -15.90 -11.38 -20.32
CA LEU A 188 -16.71 -10.47 -21.13
C LEU A 188 -16.87 -10.93 -22.59
N GLU A 189 -15.89 -11.65 -23.14
CA GLU A 189 -15.97 -12.27 -24.47
C GLU A 189 -16.84 -13.53 -24.46
N GLU A 190 -16.86 -14.30 -23.37
CA GLU A 190 -17.71 -15.49 -23.18
C GLU A 190 -19.18 -15.13 -22.86
N GLN A 191 -19.47 -13.85 -22.57
CA GLN A 191 -20.82 -13.31 -22.37
C GLN A 191 -21.42 -12.64 -23.61
N LYS A 192 -20.74 -12.69 -24.76
CA LYS A 192 -21.27 -12.27 -26.07
C LYS A 192 -21.76 -13.46 -26.88
#